data_AF-A0A2I1FEN7-F1
#
_entry.id   AF-A0A2I1FEN7-F1
#
_cell.length_a   1.000
_cell.length_b   1.000
_cell.length_c   1.000
_cell.angle_alpha   90.00
_cell.angle_beta   90.00
_cell.angle_gamma   90.00
#
_symmetry.space_group_name_H-M   'P 1'
#
loop_
_entity.id
_entity.type
_entity.pdbx_description
1 polymer ?
#
loop_
_entity_poly.entity_id
_entity_poly.type
_entity_poly.pdbx_seq_one_letter_code
_entity_poly.pdbx_strand_id
1 'polypeptide(L)'
;MAYAWTAIDPDGFILESHYNTISSLFPSALRSEVFALLHGLDSLPRNAKITVATDCAQLLSLWSLYVEVPFIPRMLKESNHLLWSSVRYIVSQKSLDVTLIKVPAHADDTLNNHVDVLAKAAHTDSQTSSQGLSEPLAPCILQFNSLSVDMNIRKFIRDIFDAKSLLTLAVLPRFNFNSSIFDINWACTKFCFNNNKQIFSHRNSRSEFCAFCIKLLLDMLPTLTTLQKRKPHFYDPSWLCPQCNSFPETLDHLWTCPYILPEFSPLNTFKTLLLDLRTNYLDSLLSATPLISLPDSFVDEFTAIDCWKCDPPSISCLRLTHGLIPLSLTGFFRTYFSPSTIAQGITNKMKSSAFGHSPIFHPSSINSPDSSTPSLVTVSLDSWVSWVSSYIIRGGF
;
A
#
# COMPACT_ATOMS: atom_id res chain seq x y z
N MET A 1 -22.37 -12.72 0.33
CA MET A 1 -22.97 -11.95 1.45
C MET A 1 -24.48 -12.08 1.35
N ALA A 2 -25.19 -12.03 2.47
CA ALA A 2 -26.63 -12.19 2.52
C ALA A 2 -27.25 -11.17 3.48
N TYR A 3 -28.54 -10.95 3.35
CA TYR A 3 -29.34 -10.16 4.27
C TYR A 3 -30.60 -10.95 4.63
N ALA A 4 -31.17 -10.64 5.79
CA ALA A 4 -32.46 -11.15 6.19
C ALA A 4 -33.18 -10.11 7.06
N TRP A 5 -34.51 -10.14 7.06
CA TRP A 5 -35.34 -9.42 8.00
C TRP A 5 -36.63 -10.19 8.26
N THR A 6 -37.31 -9.88 9.35
CA THR A 6 -38.62 -10.46 9.70
C THR A 6 -39.49 -9.37 10.28
N ALA A 7 -40.75 -9.29 9.81
CA ALA A 7 -41.78 -8.43 10.33
C ALA A 7 -42.69 -9.21 11.27
N ILE A 8 -43.02 -8.60 12.40
CA ILE A 8 -43.94 -9.13 13.40
C ILE A 8 -45.09 -8.15 13.62
N ASP A 9 -46.22 -8.65 14.09
CA ASP A 9 -47.31 -7.83 14.59
C ASP A 9 -47.09 -7.43 16.07
N PRO A 10 -47.95 -6.58 16.66
CA PRO A 10 -47.85 -6.20 18.07
C PRO A 10 -48.02 -7.36 19.06
N ASP A 11 -48.63 -8.47 18.63
CA ASP A 11 -48.83 -9.68 19.45
C ASP A 11 -47.63 -10.63 19.36
N GLY A 12 -46.63 -10.31 18.53
CA GLY A 12 -45.39 -11.06 18.36
C GLY A 12 -45.46 -12.18 17.31
N PHE A 13 -46.54 -12.25 16.52
CA PHE A 13 -46.64 -13.21 15.43
C PHE A 13 -45.85 -12.73 14.21
N ILE A 14 -45.12 -13.66 13.60
CA ILE A 14 -44.41 -13.41 12.34
C ILE A 14 -45.43 -13.21 11.22
N LEU A 15 -45.41 -12.01 10.63
CA LEU A 15 -46.23 -11.66 9.47
C LEU A 15 -45.52 -12.04 8.17
N GLU A 16 -44.22 -11.73 8.09
CA GLU A 16 -43.42 -11.94 6.89
C GLU A 16 -41.95 -12.07 7.26
N SER A 17 -41.23 -12.93 6.53
CA SER A 17 -39.77 -13.05 6.62
C SER A 17 -39.18 -13.08 5.22
N HIS A 18 -38.05 -12.41 5.05
CA HIS A 18 -37.36 -12.39 3.78
C HIS A 18 -35.86 -12.53 3.98
N TYR A 19 -35.21 -13.27 3.08
CA TYR A 19 -33.77 -13.42 3.03
C TYR A 19 -33.32 -13.62 1.59
N ASN A 20 -32.18 -13.07 1.23
CA ASN A 20 -31.57 -13.32 -0.07
C ASN A 20 -30.06 -12.99 -0.03
N THR A 21 -29.35 -13.39 -1.08
CA THR A 21 -27.96 -13.01 -1.29
C THR A 21 -27.87 -11.60 -1.88
N ILE A 22 -26.81 -10.88 -1.53
CA ILE A 22 -26.44 -9.62 -2.17
C ILE A 22 -25.17 -9.79 -2.99
N SER A 23 -24.99 -8.89 -3.96
CA SER A 23 -23.78 -8.80 -4.76
C SER A 23 -22.52 -8.87 -3.89
N SER A 24 -21.53 -9.62 -4.35
CA SER A 24 -20.20 -9.68 -3.73
C SER A 24 -19.38 -8.39 -3.94
N LEU A 25 -19.91 -7.42 -4.68
CA LEU A 25 -19.32 -6.10 -4.84
C LEU A 25 -19.38 -5.33 -3.52
N PHE A 26 -18.21 -4.87 -3.05
CA PHE A 26 -18.01 -4.11 -1.81
C PHE A 26 -18.47 -4.86 -0.54
N PRO A 27 -17.90 -6.03 -0.24
CA PRO A 27 -18.39 -6.85 0.86
C PRO A 27 -18.10 -6.21 2.21
N SER A 28 -19.14 -6.03 3.04
CA SER A 28 -19.01 -5.61 4.45
C SER A 28 -20.26 -5.99 5.24
N ALA A 29 -20.13 -6.44 6.49
CA ALA A 29 -21.28 -6.82 7.32
C ALA A 29 -22.33 -5.70 7.39
N LEU A 30 -21.89 -4.45 7.58
CA LEU A 30 -22.76 -3.28 7.55
C LEU A 30 -23.58 -3.16 6.25
N ARG A 31 -23.03 -3.56 5.09
CA ARG A 31 -23.78 -3.55 3.83
C ARG A 31 -24.98 -4.49 3.88
N SER A 32 -24.82 -5.68 4.44
CA SER A 32 -25.91 -6.63 4.65
C SER A 32 -26.99 -6.05 5.55
N GLU A 33 -26.60 -5.43 6.66
CA GLU A 33 -27.53 -4.79 7.61
C GLU A 33 -28.34 -3.66 6.96
N VAL A 34 -27.65 -2.76 6.25
CA VAL A 34 -28.32 -1.64 5.57
C VAL A 34 -29.20 -2.12 4.42
N PHE A 35 -28.83 -3.22 3.75
CA PHE A 35 -29.65 -3.81 2.70
C PHE A 35 -30.91 -4.49 3.27
N ALA A 36 -30.81 -5.18 4.41
CA ALA A 36 -31.96 -5.70 5.14
C ALA A 36 -32.95 -4.60 5.51
N LEU A 37 -32.43 -3.51 6.07
CA LEU A 37 -33.22 -2.31 6.38
C LEU A 37 -33.90 -1.75 5.13
N LEU A 38 -33.14 -1.55 4.04
CA LEU A 38 -33.66 -1.01 2.80
C LEU A 38 -34.80 -1.86 2.24
N HIS A 39 -34.60 -3.18 2.16
CA HIS A 39 -35.59 -4.11 1.64
C HIS A 39 -36.84 -4.18 2.54
N GLY A 40 -36.65 -4.21 3.86
CA GLY A 40 -37.77 -4.20 4.81
C GLY A 40 -38.60 -2.93 4.67
N LEU A 41 -37.97 -1.75 4.61
CA LEU A 41 -38.67 -0.47 4.40
C LEU A 41 -39.35 -0.39 3.03
N ASP A 42 -38.76 -0.97 1.99
CA ASP A 42 -39.38 -1.01 0.66
C ASP A 42 -40.57 -1.97 0.58
N SER A 43 -40.70 -2.91 1.52
CA SER A 43 -41.86 -3.80 1.59
C SER A 43 -43.06 -3.15 2.29
N LEU A 44 -42.85 -2.04 3.02
CA LEU A 44 -43.91 -1.35 3.77
C LEU A 44 -44.83 -0.49 2.89
N PRO A 45 -46.11 -0.33 3.27
CA PRO A 45 -47.03 0.61 2.64
C PRO A 45 -46.69 2.07 2.99
N ARG A 46 -47.29 3.02 2.26
CA ARG A 46 -47.13 4.46 2.54
C ARG A 46 -47.74 4.82 3.91
N ASN A 47 -47.13 5.79 4.60
CA ASN A 47 -47.50 6.29 5.92
C ASN A 47 -47.45 5.24 7.04
N ALA A 48 -46.71 4.14 6.85
CA ALA A 48 -46.54 3.14 7.89
C ALA A 48 -45.70 3.69 9.05
N LYS A 49 -46.05 3.25 10.27
CA LYS A 49 -45.27 3.47 11.49
C LYS A 49 -44.65 2.15 11.92
N ILE A 50 -43.33 2.12 12.06
CA ILE A 50 -42.58 0.88 12.32
C ILE A 50 -41.47 1.11 13.33
N THR A 51 -41.20 0.09 14.14
CA THR A 51 -40.00 0.00 14.97
C THR A 51 -39.09 -1.07 14.39
N VAL A 52 -37.86 -0.70 14.05
CA VAL A 52 -36.84 -1.62 13.55
C VAL A 52 -35.90 -1.97 14.68
N ALA A 53 -35.84 -3.24 15.02
CA ALA A 53 -34.92 -3.79 16.00
C ALA A 53 -33.68 -4.38 15.30
N THR A 54 -32.48 -3.98 15.72
CA THR A 54 -31.21 -4.48 15.16
C THR A 54 -30.11 -4.49 16.22
N ASP A 55 -29.19 -5.44 16.14
CA ASP A 55 -28.00 -5.51 16.97
C ASP A 55 -26.83 -4.63 16.47
N CYS A 56 -26.96 -4.10 15.24
CA CYS A 56 -25.92 -3.32 14.59
C CYS A 56 -25.89 -1.86 15.08
N ALA A 57 -25.11 -1.59 16.13
CA ALA A 57 -24.91 -0.25 16.68
C ALA A 57 -24.44 0.78 15.64
N GLN A 58 -23.64 0.36 14.65
CA GLN A 58 -23.16 1.24 13.58
C GLN A 58 -24.30 1.72 12.68
N LEU A 59 -25.30 0.86 12.41
CA LEU A 59 -26.48 1.22 11.62
C LEU A 59 -27.27 2.33 12.30
N LEU A 60 -27.51 2.25 13.62
CA LEU A 60 -28.17 3.33 14.38
C LEU A 60 -27.40 4.66 14.32
N SER A 61 -26.07 4.60 14.47
CA SER A 61 -25.23 5.79 14.38
C SER A 61 -25.27 6.45 13.00
N LEU A 62 -25.37 5.67 11.93
CA LEU A 62 -25.43 6.21 10.57
C LEU A 62 -26.84 6.66 10.18
N TRP A 63 -27.88 6.01 10.71
CA TRP A 63 -29.27 6.41 10.56
C TRP A 63 -29.50 7.85 11.05
N SER A 64 -29.10 8.12 12.30
CA SER A 64 -29.19 9.47 12.89
C SER A 64 -28.41 10.52 12.09
N LEU A 65 -27.30 10.14 11.46
CA LEU A 65 -26.47 11.06 10.70
C LEU A 65 -26.93 11.30 9.25
N TYR A 66 -27.64 10.36 8.62
CA TYR A 66 -27.94 10.41 7.18
C TYR A 66 -29.42 10.38 6.82
N VAL A 67 -30.28 9.90 7.72
CA VAL A 67 -31.72 9.79 7.49
C VAL A 67 -32.47 10.88 8.27
N GLU A 68 -32.21 11.04 9.57
CA GLU A 68 -32.96 11.97 10.44
C GLU A 68 -32.64 13.45 10.19
N VAL A 69 -31.46 13.74 9.64
CA VAL A 69 -31.00 15.11 9.36
C VAL A 69 -31.08 15.43 7.86
N PRO A 70 -31.07 16.69 7.41
CA PRO A 70 -30.93 17.03 5.99
C PRO A 70 -29.67 16.42 5.35
N PHE A 71 -29.64 16.28 4.03
CA PHE A 71 -28.49 15.70 3.32
C PHE A 71 -27.17 16.41 3.68
N ILE A 72 -26.14 15.64 4.01
CA ILE A 72 -24.79 16.13 4.33
C ILE A 72 -23.79 15.57 3.31
N PRO A 73 -22.96 16.41 2.65
CA PRO A 73 -21.94 15.95 1.69
C PRO A 73 -20.92 14.96 2.26
N ARG A 74 -20.82 14.87 3.60
CA ARG A 74 -20.00 13.87 4.28
C ARG A 74 -20.40 12.43 3.90
N MET A 75 -21.68 12.17 3.63
CA MET A 75 -22.17 10.85 3.23
C MET A 75 -21.45 10.31 1.99
N LEU A 76 -21.11 11.18 1.02
CA LEU A 76 -20.35 10.81 -0.20
C LEU A 76 -18.91 10.35 0.07
N LYS A 77 -18.42 10.51 1.30
CA LYS A 77 -17.10 10.04 1.76
C LYS A 77 -17.19 8.71 2.53
N GLU A 78 -18.37 8.16 2.74
CA GLU A 78 -18.53 6.86 3.39
C GLU A 78 -18.74 5.74 2.36
N SER A 79 -18.55 4.50 2.79
CA SER A 79 -19.05 3.33 2.04
C SER A 79 -20.57 3.21 2.14
N ASN A 80 -21.19 2.52 1.20
CA ASN A 80 -22.65 2.30 1.18
C ASN A 80 -23.47 3.61 1.09
N HIS A 81 -22.88 4.71 0.61
CA HIS A 81 -23.56 5.99 0.51
C HIS A 81 -24.76 5.95 -0.44
N LEU A 82 -24.75 5.07 -1.45
CA LEU A 82 -25.87 4.85 -2.36
C LEU A 82 -27.00 4.11 -1.65
N LEU A 83 -26.68 3.13 -0.79
CA LEU A 83 -27.69 2.45 0.03
C LEU A 83 -28.34 3.43 1.01
N TRP A 84 -27.56 4.26 1.71
CA TRP A 84 -28.10 5.29 2.60
C TRP A 84 -28.94 6.34 1.85
N SER A 85 -28.54 6.72 0.63
CA SER A 85 -29.36 7.58 -0.23
C SER A 85 -30.70 6.92 -0.59
N SER A 86 -30.68 5.61 -0.88
CA SER A 86 -31.88 4.83 -1.19
C SER A 86 -32.81 4.70 0.02
N VAL A 87 -32.27 4.42 1.21
CA VAL A 87 -33.03 4.38 2.47
C VAL A 87 -33.72 5.71 2.71
N ARG A 88 -32.96 6.82 2.61
CA ARG A 88 -33.50 8.17 2.77
C ARG A 88 -34.60 8.47 1.76
N TYR A 89 -34.40 8.07 0.51
CA TYR A 89 -35.40 8.24 -0.55
C TYR A 89 -36.69 7.50 -0.22
N ILE A 90 -36.62 6.21 0.16
CA ILE A 90 -37.81 5.41 0.48
C ILE A 90 -38.56 5.97 1.68
N VAL A 91 -37.86 6.31 2.77
CA VAL A 91 -38.46 6.91 3.97
C VAL A 91 -39.22 8.19 3.61
N SER A 92 -38.60 9.05 2.78
CA SER A 92 -39.25 10.29 2.34
C SER A 92 -40.41 10.06 1.38
N GLN A 93 -40.27 9.18 0.39
CA GLN A 93 -41.28 8.92 -0.65
C GLN A 93 -42.53 8.24 -0.10
N LYS A 94 -42.34 7.33 0.85
CA LYS A 94 -43.44 6.61 1.49
C LYS A 94 -43.93 7.30 2.77
N SER A 95 -43.29 8.39 3.21
CA SER A 95 -43.64 9.11 4.43
C SER A 95 -43.68 8.19 5.66
N LEU A 96 -42.64 7.36 5.83
CA LEU A 96 -42.56 6.36 6.90
C LEU A 96 -42.17 7.03 8.23
N ASP A 97 -42.84 6.63 9.32
CA ASP A 97 -42.43 6.94 10.70
C ASP A 97 -41.62 5.75 11.25
N VAL A 98 -40.30 5.85 11.21
CA VAL A 98 -39.38 4.75 11.53
C VAL A 98 -38.62 5.08 12.81
N THR A 99 -38.72 4.20 13.81
CA THR A 99 -37.91 4.25 15.04
C THR A 99 -36.94 3.08 15.05
N LEU A 100 -35.66 3.31 15.36
CA LEU A 100 -34.66 2.24 15.49
C LEU A 100 -34.36 1.96 16.96
N ILE A 101 -34.33 0.69 17.33
CA ILE A 101 -33.94 0.23 18.66
C ILE A 101 -32.76 -0.74 18.57
N LYS A 102 -31.83 -0.61 19.51
CA LYS A 102 -30.69 -1.53 19.62
C LYS A 102 -31.09 -2.75 20.44
N VAL A 103 -30.88 -3.94 19.86
CA VAL A 103 -30.97 -5.21 20.57
C VAL A 103 -29.57 -5.66 20.99
N PRO A 104 -29.38 -6.30 22.16
CA PRO A 104 -28.09 -6.86 22.52
C PRO A 104 -27.70 -8.01 21.58
N ALA A 105 -26.52 -7.91 20.98
CA ALA A 105 -25.95 -9.03 20.22
C ALA A 105 -25.73 -10.24 21.15
N HIS A 106 -26.06 -11.44 20.66
CA HIS A 106 -25.90 -12.70 21.40
C HIS A 106 -26.67 -12.82 22.73
N ALA A 107 -27.70 -12.00 22.95
CA ALA A 107 -28.72 -12.33 23.94
C ALA A 107 -29.58 -13.48 23.42
N ASP A 108 -30.28 -14.19 24.31
CA ASP A 108 -31.29 -15.20 23.97
C ASP A 108 -32.56 -14.56 23.35
N ASP A 109 -32.39 -13.63 22.41
CA ASP A 109 -33.47 -13.06 21.62
C ASP A 109 -33.83 -14.02 20.48
N THR A 110 -34.98 -14.67 20.65
CA THR A 110 -35.48 -15.67 19.70
C THR A 110 -35.68 -15.12 18.27
N LEU A 111 -36.02 -13.83 18.12
CA LEU A 111 -36.27 -13.23 16.81
C LEU A 111 -34.97 -12.84 16.11
N ASN A 112 -34.01 -12.27 16.84
CA ASN A 112 -32.69 -11.97 16.27
C ASN A 112 -31.98 -13.26 15.82
N ASN A 113 -32.04 -14.31 16.66
CA ASN A 113 -31.52 -15.63 16.32
C ASN A 113 -32.23 -16.24 15.09
N HIS A 114 -33.54 -16.02 14.95
CA HIS A 114 -34.28 -16.45 13.76
C HIS A 114 -33.77 -15.75 12.50
N VAL A 115 -33.58 -14.42 12.53
CA VAL A 115 -33.05 -13.65 11.39
C VAL A 115 -31.63 -14.09 11.03
N ASP A 116 -30.77 -14.38 12.00
CA ASP A 116 -29.42 -14.91 11.77
C ASP A 116 -29.44 -16.27 11.05
N VAL A 117 -30.38 -17.14 11.43
CA VAL A 117 -30.58 -18.43 10.75
C VAL A 117 -31.03 -18.23 9.31
N LEU A 118 -31.96 -17.30 9.06
CA LEU A 118 -32.40 -16.95 7.70
C LEU A 118 -31.25 -16.40 6.84
N ALA A 119 -30.44 -15.48 7.38
CA ALA A 119 -29.28 -14.94 6.68
C ALA A 119 -28.26 -16.03 6.32
N LYS A 120 -28.06 -17.02 7.18
CA LYS A 120 -27.21 -18.20 6.89
C LYS A 120 -27.82 -19.10 5.83
N ALA A 121 -29.14 -19.34 5.89
CA ALA A 121 -29.86 -20.18 4.93
C ALA A 121 -29.75 -19.63 3.50
N ALA A 122 -29.70 -18.30 3.34
CA ALA A 122 -29.49 -17.64 2.05
C ALA A 122 -28.21 -18.10 1.31
N HIS A 123 -27.20 -18.64 2.02
CA HIS A 123 -25.97 -19.13 1.40
C HIS A 123 -26.06 -20.57 0.89
N THR A 124 -27.00 -21.34 1.40
CA THR A 124 -27.21 -22.75 1.04
C THR A 124 -28.35 -22.95 0.04
N ASP A 125 -29.18 -21.92 -0.15
CA ASP A 125 -30.35 -21.98 -0.99
C ASP A 125 -29.99 -21.81 -2.48
N SER A 126 -30.09 -22.90 -3.24
CA SER A 126 -29.81 -22.91 -4.69
C SER A 126 -30.77 -22.06 -5.52
N GLN A 127 -31.90 -21.63 -4.96
CA GLN A 127 -32.93 -20.84 -5.67
C GLN A 127 -32.82 -19.33 -5.45
N THR A 128 -31.85 -18.85 -4.67
CA THR A 128 -31.61 -17.40 -4.54
C THR A 128 -31.02 -16.86 -5.85
N SER A 129 -31.88 -16.55 -6.82
CA SER A 129 -31.51 -15.64 -7.88
C SER A 129 -31.22 -14.30 -7.23
N SER A 130 -30.11 -13.66 -7.60
CA SER A 130 -29.85 -12.27 -7.24
C SER A 130 -30.87 -11.39 -7.98
N GLN A 131 -32.13 -11.43 -7.58
CA GLN A 131 -33.08 -10.39 -7.91
C GLN A 131 -32.58 -9.15 -7.19
N GLY A 132 -31.76 -8.38 -7.91
CA GLY A 132 -31.26 -7.13 -7.42
C GLY A 132 -32.44 -6.25 -7.07
N LEU A 133 -32.44 -5.72 -5.86
CA LEU A 133 -33.13 -4.46 -5.59
C LEU A 133 -32.85 -3.52 -6.78
N SER A 134 -33.91 -2.86 -7.26
CA SER A 134 -33.83 -1.81 -8.29
C SER A 134 -32.61 -0.93 -8.04
N GLU A 135 -31.95 -0.51 -9.13
CA GLU A 135 -30.73 0.31 -9.08
C GLU A 135 -30.79 1.36 -7.96
N PRO A 136 -29.72 1.52 -7.17
CA PRO A 136 -29.72 2.40 -6.02
C PRO A 136 -30.30 3.77 -6.36
N LEU A 137 -31.28 4.21 -5.58
CA LEU A 137 -32.06 5.41 -5.86
C LEU A 137 -31.28 6.63 -5.34
N ALA A 138 -30.53 7.26 -6.23
CA ALA A 138 -29.80 8.49 -5.95
C ALA A 138 -29.92 9.50 -7.12
N PRO A 139 -29.95 10.82 -6.86
CA PRO A 139 -30.07 11.83 -7.91
C PRO A 139 -28.91 11.82 -8.92
N CYS A 140 -27.73 11.37 -8.49
CA CYS A 140 -26.55 11.24 -9.35
C CYS A 140 -25.71 10.08 -8.83
N ILE A 141 -25.40 9.12 -9.70
CA ILE A 141 -24.62 7.93 -9.38
C ILE A 141 -23.33 7.99 -10.18
N LEU A 142 -22.19 8.04 -9.48
CA LEU A 142 -20.89 7.90 -10.12
C LEU A 142 -20.73 6.45 -10.58
N GLN A 143 -20.42 6.23 -11.85
CA GLN A 143 -20.14 4.91 -12.41
C GLN A 143 -18.70 4.81 -12.91
N PHE A 144 -18.13 3.62 -12.80
CA PHE A 144 -16.83 3.27 -13.37
C PHE A 144 -16.91 1.87 -13.97
N ASN A 145 -16.57 1.75 -15.26
CA ASN A 145 -16.76 0.51 -16.04
C ASN A 145 -18.19 -0.07 -15.90
N SER A 146 -19.20 0.80 -15.99
CA SER A 146 -20.62 0.44 -15.83
C SER A 146 -21.00 -0.09 -14.44
N LEU A 147 -20.13 0.04 -13.43
CA LEU A 147 -20.43 -0.30 -12.04
C LEU A 147 -20.61 0.96 -11.21
N SER A 148 -21.66 0.99 -10.40
CA SER A 148 -21.90 2.07 -9.44
C SER A 148 -20.82 2.11 -8.36
N VAL A 149 -20.24 3.28 -8.15
CA VAL A 149 -19.23 3.53 -7.12
C VAL A 149 -19.95 3.77 -5.80
N ASP A 150 -19.99 2.73 -4.95
CA ASP A 150 -20.63 2.78 -3.62
C ASP A 150 -19.60 2.71 -2.47
N MET A 151 -18.54 3.49 -2.64
CA MET A 151 -17.43 3.62 -1.70
C MET A 151 -17.11 5.10 -1.51
N ASN A 152 -16.20 5.42 -0.59
CA ASN A 152 -15.71 6.78 -0.43
C ASN A 152 -15.23 7.38 -1.77
N ILE A 153 -16.01 8.30 -2.33
CA ILE A 153 -15.79 8.85 -3.67
C ILE A 153 -14.43 9.59 -3.75
N ARG A 154 -14.06 10.33 -2.69
CA ARG A 154 -12.78 11.03 -2.65
C ARG A 154 -11.60 10.06 -2.68
N LYS A 155 -11.70 8.98 -1.91
CA LYS A 155 -10.69 7.92 -1.92
C LYS A 155 -10.63 7.25 -3.29
N PHE A 156 -11.77 6.88 -3.85
CA PHE A 156 -11.86 6.29 -5.18
C PHE A 156 -11.18 7.13 -6.27
N ILE A 157 -11.52 8.42 -6.35
CA ILE A 157 -10.92 9.34 -7.32
C ILE A 157 -9.40 9.46 -7.09
N ARG A 158 -8.98 9.64 -5.83
CA ARG A 158 -7.55 9.71 -5.50
C ARG A 158 -6.82 8.44 -5.93
N ASP A 159 -7.40 7.26 -5.66
CA ASP A 159 -6.78 5.98 -5.97
C ASP A 159 -6.64 5.81 -7.51
N ILE A 160 -7.58 6.33 -8.32
CA ILE A 160 -7.43 6.42 -9.79
C ILE A 160 -6.24 7.30 -10.19
N PHE A 161 -6.13 8.51 -9.62
CA PHE A 161 -5.03 9.42 -9.95
C PHE A 161 -3.67 8.87 -9.50
N ASP A 162 -3.63 8.21 -8.34
CA ASP A 162 -2.45 7.51 -7.85
C ASP A 162 -2.03 6.39 -8.80
N ALA A 163 -2.99 5.60 -9.31
CA ALA A 163 -2.72 4.55 -10.29
C ALA A 163 -2.21 5.11 -11.63
N LYS A 164 -2.83 6.19 -12.14
CA LYS A 164 -2.36 6.88 -13.36
C LYS A 164 -0.95 7.42 -13.19
N SER A 165 -0.67 8.08 -12.07
CA SER A 165 0.65 8.65 -11.78
C SER A 165 1.72 7.55 -11.67
N LEU A 166 1.36 6.42 -11.04
CA LEU A 166 2.24 5.27 -10.95
C LEU A 166 2.51 4.66 -12.33
N LEU A 167 1.50 4.54 -13.19
CA LEU A 167 1.69 4.07 -14.56
C LEU A 167 2.64 4.99 -15.34
N THR A 168 2.44 6.31 -15.26
CA THR A 168 3.34 7.30 -15.89
C THR A 168 4.78 7.14 -15.42
N LEU A 169 5.00 6.90 -14.12
CA LEU A 169 6.34 6.64 -13.58
C LEU A 169 6.90 5.32 -14.12
N ALA A 170 6.11 4.25 -14.09
CA ALA A 170 6.53 2.90 -14.42
C ALA A 170 6.94 2.75 -15.90
N VAL A 171 6.33 3.50 -16.81
CA VAL A 171 6.63 3.45 -18.26
C VAL A 171 7.80 4.35 -18.70
N LEU A 172 8.48 5.04 -17.77
CA LEU A 172 9.65 5.84 -18.15
C LEU A 172 10.73 4.95 -18.77
N PRO A 173 11.40 5.38 -19.88
CA PRO A 173 12.40 4.56 -20.58
C PRO A 173 13.51 4.01 -19.68
N ARG A 174 13.86 4.75 -18.62
CA ARG A 174 14.86 4.35 -17.62
C ARG A 174 14.51 3.06 -16.86
N PHE A 175 13.23 2.71 -16.75
CA PHE A 175 12.78 1.44 -16.16
C PHE A 175 12.62 0.33 -17.21
N ASN A 176 12.81 0.63 -18.49
CA ASN A 176 12.50 -0.24 -19.62
C ASN A 176 13.72 -0.99 -20.17
N PHE A 177 14.91 -0.80 -19.57
CA PHE A 177 16.16 -1.19 -20.22
C PHE A 177 16.50 -2.69 -20.17
N ASN A 178 15.87 -3.53 -19.36
CA ASN A 178 16.27 -4.96 -19.31
C ASN A 178 15.23 -5.95 -18.73
N SER A 179 14.00 -5.57 -18.42
CA SER A 179 13.00 -6.50 -17.86
C SER A 179 11.60 -5.89 -17.72
N SER A 180 10.62 -6.76 -17.53
CA SER A 180 9.21 -6.43 -17.45
C SER A 180 8.89 -5.53 -16.24
N ILE A 181 8.18 -4.42 -16.47
CA ILE A 181 7.60 -3.55 -15.44
C ILE A 181 6.75 -4.36 -14.44
N PHE A 182 6.23 -5.52 -14.87
CA PHE A 182 5.41 -6.42 -14.06
C PHE A 182 6.22 -7.17 -12.99
N ASP A 183 7.55 -7.20 -13.06
CA ASP A 183 8.38 -7.88 -12.07
C ASP A 183 8.71 -7.00 -10.86
N ILE A 184 8.19 -5.77 -10.81
CA ILE A 184 8.37 -4.84 -9.70
C ILE A 184 7.09 -4.79 -8.87
N ASN A 185 7.22 -4.99 -7.56
CA ASN A 185 6.13 -4.71 -6.65
C ASN A 185 6.08 -3.20 -6.34
N TRP A 186 5.37 -2.45 -7.19
CA TRP A 186 5.22 -1.01 -7.07
C TRP A 186 4.53 -0.56 -5.77
N ALA A 187 3.62 -1.36 -5.22
CA ALA A 187 2.97 -1.06 -3.95
C ALA A 187 3.96 -1.12 -2.78
N CYS A 188 4.76 -2.19 -2.69
CA CYS A 188 5.84 -2.32 -1.70
C CYS A 188 6.92 -1.27 -1.92
N THR A 189 7.29 -0.99 -3.17
CA THR A 189 8.24 0.07 -3.52
C THR A 189 7.76 1.44 -3.00
N LYS A 190 6.55 1.88 -3.39
CA LYS A 190 5.94 3.15 -2.92
C LYS A 190 5.86 3.19 -1.40
N PHE A 191 5.51 2.08 -0.77
CA PHE A 191 5.43 1.97 0.68
C PHE A 191 6.80 2.14 1.36
N CYS A 192 7.87 1.53 0.83
CA CYS A 192 9.23 1.73 1.35
C CYS A 192 9.66 3.20 1.24
N PHE A 193 9.44 3.83 0.08
CA PHE A 193 9.74 5.26 -0.12
C PHE A 193 8.97 6.18 0.84
N ASN A 194 7.69 5.90 1.09
CA ASN A 194 6.84 6.75 1.93
C ASN A 194 7.12 6.59 3.43
N ASN A 195 7.62 5.44 3.88
CA ASN A 195 7.88 5.14 5.29
C ASN A 195 9.30 5.47 5.76
N ASN A 196 10.09 6.17 4.94
CA ASN A 196 11.37 6.77 5.33
C ASN A 196 11.25 7.83 6.45
N LYS A 197 10.03 8.14 6.91
CA LYS A 197 9.76 9.15 7.95
C LYS A 197 10.34 8.80 9.33
N GLN A 198 10.55 7.52 9.62
CA GLN A 198 11.05 7.04 10.91
C GLN A 198 12.59 6.90 10.95
N ILE A 199 13.28 7.14 9.84
CA ILE A 199 14.73 6.93 9.72
C ILE A 199 15.53 8.14 10.21
N PHE A 200 14.94 9.33 10.27
CA PHE A 200 15.67 10.57 10.58
C PHE A 200 14.99 11.37 11.70
N SER A 201 15.74 11.68 12.76
CA SER A 201 15.32 12.55 13.88
C SER A 201 15.27 14.04 13.50
N HIS A 202 16.08 14.48 12.52
CA HIS A 202 16.19 15.88 12.10
C HIS A 202 15.63 16.13 10.69
N ARG A 203 14.90 17.25 10.51
CA ARG A 203 14.17 17.58 9.26
C ARG A 203 15.07 17.68 8.01
N ASN A 204 16.30 18.17 8.12
CA ASN A 204 17.17 18.43 6.95
C ASN A 204 17.81 17.14 6.40
N SER A 205 18.28 16.24 7.28
CA SER A 205 18.84 14.93 6.88
C SER A 205 17.83 14.07 6.10
N ARG A 206 16.54 14.19 6.45
CA ARG A 206 15.45 13.49 5.77
C ARG A 206 15.24 13.95 4.33
N SER A 207 15.33 15.26 4.06
CA SER A 207 15.17 15.77 2.68
C SER A 207 16.30 15.34 1.77
N GLU A 208 17.54 15.30 2.27
CA GLU A 208 18.72 14.90 1.50
C GLU A 208 18.70 13.40 1.18
N PHE A 209 18.39 12.56 2.17
CA PHE A 209 18.25 11.12 1.95
C PHE A 209 17.12 10.80 0.96
N CYS A 210 15.94 11.44 1.11
CA CYS A 210 14.86 11.26 0.16
C CYS A 210 15.26 11.72 -1.25
N ALA A 211 15.95 12.86 -1.38
CA ALA A 211 16.44 13.33 -2.67
C ALA A 211 17.45 12.36 -3.29
N PHE A 212 18.35 11.79 -2.48
CA PHE A 212 19.27 10.76 -2.92
C PHE A 212 18.54 9.49 -3.39
N CYS A 213 17.60 8.96 -2.61
CA CYS A 213 16.83 7.77 -2.98
C CYS A 213 16.01 7.99 -4.26
N ILE A 214 15.42 9.18 -4.42
CA ILE A 214 14.70 9.55 -5.66
C ILE A 214 15.67 9.62 -6.84
N LYS A 215 16.86 10.22 -6.65
CA LYS A 215 17.87 10.28 -7.72
C LYS A 215 18.36 8.88 -8.10
N LEU A 216 18.55 7.99 -7.14
CA LEU A 216 18.98 6.62 -7.36
C LEU A 216 17.88 5.79 -8.04
N LEU A 217 16.63 5.89 -7.59
CA LEU A 217 15.46 5.26 -8.22
C LEU A 217 15.31 5.68 -9.69
N LEU A 218 15.55 6.97 -9.96
CA LEU A 218 15.37 7.55 -11.27
C LEU A 218 16.66 7.53 -12.10
N ASP A 219 17.74 6.87 -11.70
CA ASP A 219 19.02 6.93 -12.44
C ASP A 219 19.43 8.38 -12.81
N MET A 220 19.45 9.22 -11.78
CA MET A 220 19.69 10.67 -11.84
C MET A 220 20.83 11.11 -10.89
N LEU A 221 21.55 10.14 -10.33
CA LEU A 221 22.77 10.42 -9.59
C LEU A 221 23.76 11.16 -10.51
N PRO A 222 24.66 11.99 -9.97
CA PRO A 222 25.58 12.78 -10.78
C PRO A 222 26.74 11.94 -11.36
N THR A 223 26.44 10.82 -12.01
CA THR A 223 27.42 10.03 -12.78
C THR A 223 27.97 10.87 -13.94
N LEU A 224 29.18 10.57 -14.42
CA LEU A 224 29.76 11.26 -15.58
C LEU A 224 28.80 11.28 -16.78
N THR A 225 28.16 10.15 -17.08
CA THR A 225 27.17 10.06 -18.17
C THR A 225 25.95 10.97 -17.96
N THR A 226 25.52 11.16 -16.71
CA THR A 226 24.45 12.10 -16.36
C THR A 226 24.93 13.56 -16.45
N LEU A 227 26.16 13.83 -16.03
CA LEU A 227 26.75 15.17 -16.07
C LEU A 227 27.02 15.62 -17.52
N GLN A 228 27.55 14.75 -18.37
CA GLN A 228 27.71 14.96 -19.81
C GLN A 228 26.39 15.37 -20.48
N LYS A 229 25.27 14.72 -20.12
CA LYS A 229 23.94 15.07 -20.64
C LYS A 229 23.43 16.42 -20.12
N ARG A 230 23.67 16.75 -18.84
CA ARG A 230 23.13 17.95 -18.19
C ARG A 230 23.97 19.21 -18.44
N LYS A 231 25.27 19.05 -18.62
CA LYS A 231 26.27 20.13 -18.71
C LYS A 231 27.33 19.80 -19.77
N PRO A 232 26.95 19.64 -21.05
CA PRO A 232 27.87 19.22 -22.12
C PRO A 232 29.04 20.21 -22.35
N HIS A 233 28.89 21.46 -21.93
CA HIS A 233 29.97 22.47 -22.02
C HIS A 233 31.08 22.29 -20.97
N PHE A 234 30.83 21.52 -19.91
CA PHE A 234 31.80 21.27 -18.83
C PHE A 234 32.35 19.84 -18.84
N TYR A 235 31.61 18.89 -19.41
CA TYR A 235 31.95 17.47 -19.39
C TYR A 235 32.04 16.94 -20.81
N ASP A 236 33.25 16.62 -21.26
CA ASP A 236 33.51 16.12 -22.61
C ASP A 236 32.86 14.74 -22.79
N PRO A 237 32.08 14.50 -23.87
CA PRO A 237 31.46 13.20 -24.15
C PRO A 237 32.44 12.04 -24.31
N SER A 238 33.71 12.31 -24.62
CA SER A 238 34.78 11.30 -24.74
C SER A 238 35.31 10.82 -23.40
N TRP A 239 35.05 11.53 -22.30
CA TRP A 239 35.50 11.12 -20.97
C TRP A 239 34.81 9.81 -20.56
N LEU A 240 35.64 8.86 -20.11
CA LEU A 240 35.23 7.58 -19.57
C LEU A 240 35.27 7.62 -18.05
N CYS A 241 34.89 6.53 -17.39
CA CYS A 241 34.96 6.41 -15.94
C CYS A 241 36.36 6.79 -15.43
N PRO A 242 36.49 7.74 -14.49
CA PRO A 242 37.79 8.17 -13.98
C PRO A 242 38.59 7.06 -13.28
N GLN A 243 37.92 5.99 -12.83
CA GLN A 243 38.56 4.87 -12.14
C GLN A 243 39.17 3.85 -13.10
N CYS A 244 38.41 3.41 -14.12
CA CYS A 244 38.88 2.36 -15.04
C CYS A 244 39.31 2.88 -16.41
N ASN A 245 38.93 4.10 -16.76
CA ASN A 245 39.11 4.73 -18.08
C ASN A 245 38.75 3.81 -19.27
N SER A 246 37.81 2.89 -19.08
CA SER A 246 37.50 1.83 -20.05
C SER A 246 36.04 1.85 -20.53
N PHE A 247 35.12 2.28 -19.67
CA PHE A 247 33.68 2.32 -19.95
C PHE A 247 33.07 3.65 -19.53
N PRO A 248 31.92 4.05 -20.09
CA PRO A 248 31.15 5.18 -19.58
C PRO A 248 30.76 4.97 -18.11
N GLU A 249 30.89 6.01 -17.28
CA GLU A 249 30.43 5.95 -15.90
C GLU A 249 28.90 6.09 -15.85
N THR A 250 28.21 4.97 -15.94
CA THR A 250 26.78 4.84 -15.64
C THR A 250 26.57 4.48 -14.17
N LEU A 251 25.33 4.52 -13.70
CA LEU A 251 25.02 4.04 -12.35
C LEU A 251 25.38 2.56 -12.21
N ASP A 252 25.02 1.71 -13.18
CA ASP A 252 25.42 0.30 -13.20
C ASP A 252 26.94 0.12 -13.17
N HIS A 253 27.68 0.93 -13.93
CA HIS A 253 29.14 0.86 -13.94
C HIS A 253 29.75 1.27 -12.59
N LEU A 254 29.18 2.22 -11.85
CA LEU A 254 29.64 2.56 -10.49
C LEU A 254 29.56 1.36 -9.55
N TRP A 255 28.58 0.48 -9.73
CA TRP A 255 28.45 -0.74 -8.92
C TRP A 255 29.45 -1.82 -9.33
N THR A 256 29.81 -1.89 -10.62
CA THR A 256 30.58 -3.03 -11.16
C THR A 256 32.00 -2.68 -11.63
N CYS A 257 32.45 -1.43 -11.44
CA CYS A 257 33.77 -1.00 -11.92
C CYS A 257 34.90 -1.79 -11.25
N PRO A 258 35.75 -2.51 -12.02
CA PRO A 258 36.74 -3.43 -11.47
C PRO A 258 37.93 -2.74 -10.80
N TYR A 259 38.12 -1.45 -11.05
CA TYR A 259 39.23 -0.66 -10.50
C TYR A 259 38.87 0.06 -9.19
N ILE A 260 37.62 -0.06 -8.73
CA ILE A 260 37.25 0.40 -7.40
C ILE A 260 37.79 -0.62 -6.39
N LEU A 261 38.64 -0.16 -5.46
CA LEU A 261 39.19 -1.02 -4.41
C LEU A 261 38.06 -1.69 -3.60
N PRO A 262 38.21 -2.95 -3.16
CA PRO A 262 37.16 -3.66 -2.45
C PRO A 262 36.57 -2.94 -1.23
N GLU A 263 37.41 -2.21 -0.48
CA GLU A 263 37.04 -1.40 0.70
C GLU A 263 36.17 -0.19 0.34
N PHE A 264 36.28 0.28 -0.90
CA PHE A 264 35.50 1.39 -1.46
C PHE A 264 34.44 0.91 -2.45
N SER A 265 34.23 -0.40 -2.60
CA SER A 265 33.25 -0.91 -3.56
C SER A 265 31.83 -0.70 -3.03
N PRO A 266 31.00 0.11 -3.72
CA PRO A 266 29.61 0.30 -3.33
C PRO A 266 28.84 -1.04 -3.36
N LEU A 267 29.20 -1.92 -4.30
CA LEU A 267 28.61 -3.24 -4.44
C LEU A 267 28.97 -4.18 -3.29
N ASN A 268 30.21 -4.17 -2.81
CA ASN A 268 30.58 -4.99 -1.65
C ASN A 268 29.85 -4.54 -0.38
N THR A 269 29.77 -3.23 -0.14
CA THR A 269 28.97 -2.68 0.95
C THR A 269 27.50 -3.10 0.81
N PHE A 270 26.93 -2.96 -0.38
CA PHE A 270 25.55 -3.38 -0.66
C PHE A 270 25.34 -4.88 -0.41
N LYS A 271 26.27 -5.74 -0.84
CA LYS A 271 26.21 -7.19 -0.62
C LYS A 271 26.16 -7.54 0.86
N THR A 272 27.06 -6.96 1.67
CA THR A 272 27.08 -7.19 3.13
C THR A 272 25.73 -6.80 3.74
N LEU A 273 25.23 -5.61 3.43
CA LEU A 273 23.94 -5.13 3.93
C LEU A 273 22.75 -5.98 3.44
N LEU A 274 22.81 -6.48 2.21
CA LEU A 274 21.77 -7.34 1.64
C LEU A 274 21.76 -8.72 2.31
N LEU A 275 22.92 -9.29 2.61
CA LEU A 275 23.05 -10.55 3.33
C LEU A 275 22.54 -10.41 4.77
N ASP A 276 22.90 -9.32 5.45
CA ASP A 276 22.38 -8.99 6.77
C ASP A 276 20.86 -8.78 6.73
N LEU A 277 20.33 -8.11 5.72
CA LEU A 277 18.89 -7.96 5.55
C LEU A 277 18.22 -9.32 5.33
N ARG A 278 18.81 -10.19 4.51
CA ARG A 278 18.29 -11.54 4.22
C ARG A 278 18.18 -12.38 5.48
N THR A 279 19.24 -12.46 6.29
CA THR A 279 19.23 -13.23 7.56
C THR A 279 18.22 -12.67 8.54
N ASN A 280 18.26 -11.36 8.77
CA ASN A 280 17.36 -10.68 9.69
C ASN A 280 15.89 -10.78 9.31
N TYR A 281 15.60 -10.78 8.01
CA TYR A 281 14.25 -10.90 7.49
C TYR A 281 13.74 -12.34 7.62
N LEU A 282 14.59 -13.34 7.33
CA LEU A 282 14.28 -14.73 7.58
C LEU A 282 13.90 -14.98 9.05
N ASP A 283 14.71 -14.49 9.99
CA ASP A 283 14.44 -14.63 11.43
C ASP A 283 13.08 -14.01 11.82
N SER A 284 12.77 -12.83 11.27
CA SER A 284 11.49 -12.16 11.51
C SER A 284 10.30 -12.93 10.94
N LEU A 285 10.48 -13.65 9.84
CA LEU A 285 9.43 -14.47 9.21
C LEU A 285 9.22 -15.77 9.98
N LEU A 286 10.31 -16.43 10.40
CA LEU A 286 10.26 -17.63 11.23
C LEU A 286 9.65 -17.36 12.62
N SER A 287 9.79 -16.12 13.13
CA SER A 287 9.15 -15.68 14.37
C SER A 287 7.68 -15.29 14.21
N ALA A 288 7.20 -15.08 12.97
CA ALA A 288 5.83 -14.67 12.70
C ALA A 288 4.91 -15.90 12.57
N THR A 289 3.65 -15.75 12.98
CA THR A 289 2.66 -16.81 12.79
C THR A 289 2.27 -16.90 11.31
N PRO A 290 2.55 -18.02 10.63
CA PRO A 290 2.19 -18.17 9.23
C PRO A 290 0.70 -18.51 9.09
N LEU A 291 0.14 -18.23 7.91
CA LEU A 291 -1.25 -18.56 7.57
C LEU A 291 -1.44 -20.07 7.31
N ILE A 292 -0.38 -20.72 6.85
CA ILE A 292 -0.30 -22.16 6.52
C ILE A 292 1.04 -22.65 7.06
N SER A 293 1.12 -23.93 7.44
CA SER A 293 2.39 -24.56 7.84
C SER A 293 3.48 -24.33 6.78
N LEU A 294 4.66 -23.88 7.20
CA LEU A 294 5.79 -23.69 6.31
C LEU A 294 6.37 -25.07 5.88
N PRO A 295 6.71 -25.27 4.60
CA PRO A 295 7.37 -26.49 4.15
C PRO A 295 8.81 -26.56 4.68
N ASP A 296 9.36 -27.77 4.79
CA ASP A 296 10.75 -27.98 5.20
C ASP A 296 11.76 -27.29 4.26
N SER A 297 11.39 -27.14 2.97
CA SER A 297 12.18 -26.43 1.95
C SER A 297 12.09 -24.90 2.04
N PHE A 298 11.30 -24.32 2.95
CA PHE A 298 11.02 -22.88 2.97
C PHE A 298 12.30 -22.02 3.04
N VAL A 299 13.25 -22.41 3.89
CA VAL A 299 14.51 -21.68 4.06
C VAL A 299 15.37 -21.76 2.79
N ASP A 300 15.45 -22.94 2.18
CA ASP A 300 16.21 -23.15 0.95
C ASP A 300 15.59 -22.37 -0.22
N GLU A 301 14.27 -22.40 -0.36
CA GLU A 301 13.54 -21.64 -1.38
C GLU A 301 13.70 -20.13 -1.17
N PHE A 302 13.60 -19.65 0.08
CA PHE A 302 13.81 -18.24 0.41
C PHE A 302 15.24 -17.79 0.06
N THR A 303 16.25 -18.56 0.41
CA THR A 303 17.66 -18.21 0.14
C THR A 303 18.01 -18.33 -1.34
N ALA A 304 17.29 -19.14 -2.10
CA ALA A 304 17.44 -19.30 -3.54
C ALA A 304 16.80 -18.18 -4.39
N ILE A 305 15.98 -17.29 -3.80
CA ILE A 305 15.35 -16.19 -4.53
C ILE A 305 16.42 -15.34 -5.24
N ASP A 306 16.21 -15.10 -6.53
CA ASP A 306 17.17 -14.45 -7.43
C ASP A 306 17.68 -13.08 -6.95
N CYS A 307 16.88 -12.34 -6.17
CA CYS A 307 17.26 -11.03 -5.65
C CYS A 307 18.44 -11.06 -4.67
N TRP A 308 18.78 -12.23 -4.11
CA TRP A 308 19.94 -12.40 -3.23
C TRP A 308 21.25 -12.64 -4.00
N LYS A 309 21.19 -12.92 -5.31
CA LYS A 309 22.36 -13.24 -6.13
C LYS A 309 23.08 -11.98 -6.59
N CYS A 310 24.22 -11.69 -5.97
CA CYS A 310 25.03 -10.52 -6.27
C CYS A 310 26.42 -10.84 -6.87
N ASP A 311 26.69 -12.12 -7.18
CA ASP A 311 27.97 -12.61 -7.73
C ASP A 311 27.77 -13.65 -8.86
N PRO A 312 27.68 -13.21 -10.14
CA PRO A 312 27.47 -11.83 -10.59
C PRO A 312 26.05 -11.32 -10.20
N PRO A 313 25.82 -10.00 -10.18
CA PRO A 313 24.53 -9.46 -9.77
C PRO A 313 23.44 -9.79 -10.77
N SER A 314 22.37 -10.43 -10.27
CA SER A 314 21.15 -10.65 -11.03
C SER A 314 20.42 -9.32 -11.31
N ILE A 315 19.52 -9.32 -12.30
CA ILE A 315 18.64 -8.16 -12.56
C ILE A 315 17.85 -7.79 -11.28
N SER A 316 17.46 -8.79 -10.49
CA SER A 316 16.71 -8.60 -9.25
C SER A 316 17.55 -7.98 -8.14
N CYS A 317 18.83 -8.36 -8.02
CA CYS A 317 19.80 -7.73 -7.10
C CYS A 317 20.04 -6.26 -7.52
N LEU A 318 20.25 -5.97 -8.81
CA LEU A 318 20.41 -4.60 -9.30
C LEU A 318 19.15 -3.74 -9.11
N ARG A 319 17.95 -4.31 -9.17
CA ARG A 319 16.73 -3.55 -8.83
C ARG A 319 16.70 -3.10 -7.38
N LEU A 320 17.18 -3.93 -6.46
CA LEU A 320 17.30 -3.56 -5.06
C LEU A 320 18.31 -2.43 -4.86
N THR A 321 19.40 -2.36 -5.64
CA THR A 321 20.34 -1.23 -5.59
C THR A 321 19.69 0.08 -6.05
N HIS A 322 18.61 0.03 -6.83
CA HIS A 322 17.77 1.17 -7.23
C HIS A 322 16.58 1.42 -6.30
N GLY A 323 16.46 0.69 -5.18
CA GLY A 323 15.34 0.81 -4.24
C GLY A 323 14.02 0.25 -4.78
N LEU A 324 14.05 -0.56 -5.85
CA LEU A 324 12.89 -1.23 -6.42
C LEU A 324 12.73 -2.61 -5.76
N ILE A 325 11.53 -2.92 -5.28
CA ILE A 325 11.24 -4.21 -4.64
C ILE A 325 10.82 -5.24 -5.70
N PRO A 326 11.56 -6.36 -5.88
CA PRO A 326 11.17 -7.41 -6.82
C PRO A 326 9.86 -8.09 -6.43
N LEU A 327 9.02 -8.38 -7.43
CA LEU A 327 7.77 -9.10 -7.24
C LEU A 327 8.04 -10.53 -6.76
N SER A 328 9.09 -11.19 -7.25
CA SER A 328 9.52 -12.55 -6.83
C SER A 328 9.69 -12.65 -5.31
N LEU A 329 10.33 -11.65 -4.69
CA LEU A 329 10.52 -11.57 -3.25
C LEU A 329 9.17 -11.51 -2.54
N THR A 330 8.29 -10.57 -2.91
CA THR A 330 7.00 -10.41 -2.24
C THR A 330 5.98 -11.51 -2.56
N GLY A 331 6.07 -12.09 -3.75
CA GLY A 331 5.20 -13.17 -4.23
C GLY A 331 5.45 -14.46 -3.45
N PHE A 332 6.71 -14.77 -3.16
CA PHE A 332 7.08 -15.90 -2.31
C PHE A 332 6.39 -15.85 -0.94
N PHE A 333 6.32 -14.68 -0.29
CA PHE A 333 5.67 -14.58 1.03
C PHE A 333 4.16 -14.56 1.00
N ARG A 334 3.53 -14.12 -0.09
CA ARG A 334 2.05 -14.03 -0.17
C ARG A 334 1.37 -15.39 0.04
N THR A 335 2.09 -16.48 -0.24
CA THR A 335 1.64 -17.84 -0.01
C THR A 335 1.52 -18.17 1.48
N TYR A 336 2.36 -17.57 2.32
CA TYR A 336 2.55 -17.99 3.72
C TYR A 336 2.16 -16.93 4.75
N PHE A 337 2.19 -15.65 4.40
CA PHE A 337 2.07 -14.55 5.37
C PHE A 337 1.05 -13.49 4.94
N SER A 338 0.45 -12.84 5.94
CA SER A 338 -0.45 -11.71 5.70
C SER A 338 0.27 -10.52 5.04
N PRO A 339 -0.41 -9.72 4.20
CA PRO A 339 0.17 -8.52 3.61
C PRO A 339 0.75 -7.53 4.65
N SER A 340 0.14 -7.44 5.84
CA SER A 340 0.66 -6.65 6.96
C SER A 340 1.99 -7.19 7.49
N THR A 341 2.13 -8.50 7.65
CA THR A 341 3.38 -9.13 8.11
C THR A 341 4.51 -8.91 7.11
N ILE A 342 4.21 -9.08 5.81
CA ILE A 342 5.16 -8.84 4.72
C ILE A 342 5.63 -7.38 4.73
N ALA A 343 4.69 -6.43 4.80
CA ALA A 343 5.00 -5.01 4.86
C ALA A 343 5.81 -4.66 6.11
N GLN A 344 5.42 -5.16 7.29
CA GLN A 344 6.09 -4.91 8.56
C GLN A 344 7.55 -5.37 8.54
N GLY A 345 7.82 -6.57 8.04
CA GLY A 345 9.18 -7.11 7.96
C GLY A 345 10.06 -6.37 6.95
N ILE A 346 9.50 -5.91 5.82
CA ILE A 346 10.22 -5.04 4.88
C ILE A 346 10.51 -3.66 5.51
N THR A 347 9.55 -3.08 6.23
CA THR A 347 9.68 -1.73 6.85
C THR A 347 10.68 -1.72 7.99
N ASN A 348 10.63 -2.70 8.89
CA ASN A 348 11.26 -2.58 10.20
C ASN A 348 12.77 -2.80 10.18
N LYS A 349 13.33 -3.35 9.09
CA LYS A 349 14.75 -3.74 9.06
C LYS A 349 15.56 -3.25 7.86
N MET A 350 14.93 -2.76 6.78
CA MET A 350 15.59 -1.74 5.93
C MET A 350 15.99 -0.49 6.74
N LYS A 351 15.37 -0.28 7.92
CA LYS A 351 15.75 0.72 8.91
C LYS A 351 17.09 0.42 9.60
N SER A 352 17.42 -0.84 9.90
CA SER A 352 18.62 -1.17 10.70
C SER A 352 19.87 -1.36 9.85
N SER A 353 19.75 -1.86 8.62
CA SER A 353 20.89 -2.00 7.70
C SER A 353 21.41 -0.64 7.19
N ALA A 354 20.61 0.42 7.24
CA ALA A 354 21.09 1.79 6.97
C ALA A 354 21.93 2.38 8.12
N PHE A 355 21.89 1.77 9.32
CA PHE A 355 22.66 2.15 10.51
C PHE A 355 23.66 1.04 10.86
N GLY A 356 24.64 0.80 9.99
CA GLY A 356 25.85 0.09 10.41
C GLY A 356 26.63 0.94 11.41
N HIS A 357 26.92 0.39 12.59
CA HIS A 357 27.80 1.02 13.59
C HIS A 357 29.18 1.36 12.98
N SER A 358 29.59 2.63 13.07
CA SER A 358 30.91 3.12 12.66
C SER A 358 32.04 2.54 13.54
N PRO A 359 33.18 2.11 12.97
CA PRO A 359 34.47 2.25 13.62
C PRO A 359 34.97 3.69 13.42
N ILE A 360 35.19 4.40 14.52
CA ILE A 360 35.71 5.77 14.54
C ILE A 360 37.12 5.77 13.93
N PHE A 361 37.33 6.48 12.83
CA PHE A 361 38.67 6.83 12.33
C PHE A 361 38.88 8.35 12.42
N HIS A 362 39.83 8.75 13.28
CA HIS A 362 40.38 10.10 13.26
C HIS A 362 41.33 10.25 12.06
N PRO A 363 41.18 11.28 11.21
CA PRO A 363 42.15 11.53 10.16
C PRO A 363 43.43 12.12 10.76
N SER A 364 44.55 11.45 10.54
CA SER A 364 45.89 11.95 10.79
C SER A 364 46.19 13.12 9.84
N SER A 365 46.64 14.22 10.43
CA SER A 365 47.06 15.45 9.75
C SER A 365 48.26 15.22 8.84
N ILE A 366 48.12 15.49 7.54
CA ILE A 366 49.25 15.76 6.65
C ILE A 366 49.11 17.20 6.16
N ASN A 367 50.04 18.03 6.60
CA ASN A 367 50.20 19.44 6.20
C ASN A 367 50.77 19.53 4.78
N SER A 368 50.21 20.39 3.93
CA SER A 368 50.97 21.20 2.95
C SER A 368 50.11 22.34 2.37
N PRO A 369 50.72 23.43 1.87
CA PRO A 369 50.17 24.79 2.00
C PRO A 369 49.58 25.40 0.71
N ASP A 370 48.69 26.36 0.92
CA ASP A 370 48.29 27.50 0.08
C ASP A 370 47.93 27.28 -1.41
N SER A 371 46.62 27.28 -1.71
CA SER A 371 45.99 28.31 -2.57
C SER A 371 44.46 28.23 -2.53
N SER A 372 43.85 29.30 -1.98
CA SER A 372 42.46 29.75 -2.07
C SER A 372 41.43 28.94 -2.88
N THR A 373 40.55 28.22 -2.17
CA THR A 373 39.18 27.87 -2.62
C THR A 373 38.20 28.16 -1.48
N PRO A 374 37.00 28.70 -1.75
CA PRO A 374 36.08 29.17 -0.71
C PRO A 374 35.52 27.99 0.10
N SER A 375 35.35 28.24 1.39
CA SER A 375 34.86 27.33 2.42
C SER A 375 33.60 26.56 2.01
N LEU A 376 33.72 25.23 1.89
CA LEU A 376 32.60 24.33 1.71
C LEU A 376 32.19 23.70 3.05
N VAL A 377 30.89 23.81 3.30
CA VAL A 377 30.13 23.41 4.51
C VAL A 377 30.50 22.01 4.99
N THR A 378 30.83 21.91 6.28
CA THR A 378 31.02 20.67 7.03
C THR A 378 29.69 19.92 7.16
N VAL A 379 29.55 18.79 6.47
CA VAL A 379 28.42 17.85 6.63
C VAL A 379 28.92 16.60 7.37
N SER A 380 28.16 16.18 8.39
CA SER A 380 28.44 15.01 9.22
C SER A 380 28.64 13.73 8.40
N LEU A 381 29.60 12.90 8.81
CA LEU A 381 30.13 11.74 8.06
C LEU A 381 29.28 10.46 8.15
N ASP A 382 28.11 10.46 8.81
CA ASP A 382 27.45 9.23 9.25
C ASP A 382 26.25 8.79 8.39
N SER A 383 26.46 8.53 7.09
CA SER A 383 25.55 7.67 6.31
C SER A 383 26.15 7.26 4.96
N TRP A 384 25.64 6.17 4.36
CA TRP A 384 25.86 5.79 2.94
C TRP A 384 25.65 6.96 1.96
N VAL A 385 24.78 7.92 2.32
CA VAL A 385 24.57 9.18 1.59
C VAL A 385 25.78 10.11 1.69
N SER A 386 26.47 10.19 2.82
CA SER A 386 27.69 11.00 2.97
C SER A 386 28.84 10.45 2.12
N TRP A 387 28.93 9.12 1.97
CA TRP A 387 29.97 8.49 1.15
C TRP A 387 29.73 8.68 -0.36
N VAL A 388 28.55 8.34 -0.89
CA VAL A 388 28.22 8.55 -2.33
C VAL A 388 28.15 10.04 -2.68
N SER A 389 27.66 10.89 -1.77
CA SER A 389 27.69 12.34 -1.93
C SER A 389 29.12 12.88 -1.92
N SER A 390 30.01 12.42 -1.03
CA SER A 390 31.41 12.88 -1.04
C SER A 390 32.16 12.45 -2.29
N TYR A 391 31.94 11.23 -2.80
CA TYR A 391 32.67 10.72 -3.97
C TYR A 391 32.20 11.39 -5.27
N ILE A 392 30.90 11.67 -5.39
CA ILE A 392 30.33 12.28 -6.60
C ILE A 392 30.37 13.83 -6.55
N ILE A 393 30.34 14.45 -5.37
CA ILE A 393 30.38 15.93 -5.24
C ILE A 393 31.81 16.47 -5.08
N ARG A 394 32.75 15.73 -4.49
CA ARG A 394 34.09 16.30 -4.23
C ARG A 394 35.02 16.33 -5.43
N GLY A 395 34.71 15.63 -6.52
CA GLY A 395 35.59 15.55 -7.68
C GLY A 395 36.88 14.80 -7.32
N GLY A 396 37.22 13.78 -8.10
CA GLY A 396 38.56 13.24 -8.04
C GLY A 396 39.55 14.31 -8.48
N PHE A 397 40.23 14.93 -7.53
CA PHE A 397 41.56 15.50 -7.65
C PHE A 397 42.31 15.28 -6.33
#